data_AF-A0A3P7W6T9-F1
#
_entry.id   AF-A0A3P7W6T9-F1
#
_cell.length_a   1.000
_cell.length_b   1.000
_cell.length_c   1.000
_cell.angle_alpha   90.00
_cell.angle_beta   90.00
_cell.angle_gamma   90.00
#
_symmetry.space_group_name_H-M   'P 1'
#
loop_
_entity.id
_entity.type
_entity.pdbx_description
1 polymer ?
#
loop_
_entity_poly.entity_id
_entity_poly.type
_entity_poly.pdbx_seq_one_letter_code
_entity_poly.pdbx_strand_id
1 'polypeptide(L)'
;MQKAARLLAAKTTLAARVDFIHEASDGLIGKSLFEQIKQKIEKMLEPPPVKAAKPLPKPLDKASKKRGGRRVRKMKERLGMTELRKKSNRMNFGELAEDVIQENMGFSLGQALSGPSSGSRIRSATVDPKTRARMSQKLQKTMERQRSMGGVTSVRSRAAGTASSVTFTPVLGLEIVNPTVKPDHIGSSSTTYFSPSAAFVKVQTPMLRP
;
A
#
# COMPACT_ATOMS: atom_id res chain seq x y z
N MET A 1 26.52 -2.61 -1.61
CA MET A 1 27.18 -2.59 -2.94
C MET A 1 26.43 -1.83 -4.03
N GLN A 2 25.15 -2.07 -4.30
CA GLN A 2 24.43 -1.43 -5.44
C GLN A 2 24.37 0.11 -5.42
N LYS A 3 24.43 0.75 -4.24
CA LYS A 3 24.46 2.22 -4.13
C LYS A 3 25.82 2.81 -4.57
N ALA A 4 26.91 2.18 -4.15
CA ALA A 4 28.27 2.57 -4.56
C ALA A 4 28.47 2.33 -6.07
N ALA A 5 28.02 1.19 -6.60
CA ALA A 5 28.08 0.91 -8.04
C ALA A 5 27.32 1.95 -8.88
N ARG A 6 26.12 2.38 -8.46
CA ARG A 6 25.38 3.46 -9.13
C ARG A 6 26.12 4.79 -9.10
N LEU A 7 26.74 5.11 -7.96
CA LEU A 7 27.50 6.34 -7.79
C LEU A 7 28.75 6.35 -8.66
N LEU A 8 29.49 5.23 -8.71
CA LEU A 8 30.62 5.02 -9.60
C LEU A 8 30.19 5.15 -11.05
N ALA A 9 29.18 4.41 -11.51
CA ALA A 9 28.67 4.49 -12.88
C ALA A 9 28.27 5.91 -13.30
N ALA A 10 27.64 6.67 -12.41
CA ALA A 10 27.27 8.06 -12.67
C ALA A 10 28.50 8.98 -12.81
N LYS A 11 29.57 8.75 -12.05
CA LYS A 11 30.77 9.59 -12.07
C LYS A 11 31.74 9.18 -13.18
N THR A 12 31.84 7.89 -13.49
CA THR A 12 32.61 7.39 -14.64
C THR A 12 31.99 7.82 -15.97
N THR A 13 30.66 7.84 -16.09
CA THR A 13 30.00 8.36 -17.30
C THR A 13 30.23 9.87 -17.50
N LEU A 14 30.37 10.65 -16.43
CA LEU A 14 30.75 12.06 -16.54
C LEU A 14 32.22 12.22 -16.96
N ALA A 15 33.13 11.45 -16.37
CA ALA A 15 34.55 11.47 -16.76
C ALA A 15 34.71 11.10 -18.25
N ALA A 16 34.06 10.03 -18.72
CA ALA A 16 34.12 9.60 -20.11
C ALA A 16 33.62 10.67 -21.11
N ARG A 17 32.66 11.53 -20.71
CA ARG A 17 32.19 12.65 -21.54
C ARG A 17 33.21 13.77 -21.63
N VAL A 18 33.92 14.06 -20.55
CA VAL A 18 35.00 15.06 -20.51
C VAL A 18 36.18 14.58 -21.35
N ASP A 19 36.53 13.30 -21.23
CA ASP A 19 37.61 12.68 -22.01
C ASP A 19 37.29 12.69 -23.51
N PHE A 20 36.02 12.47 -23.90
CA PHE A 20 35.59 12.56 -25.30
C PHE A 20 35.81 13.95 -25.91
N ILE A 21 35.57 15.03 -25.15
CA ILE A 21 35.75 16.42 -25.59
C ILE A 21 37.23 16.85 -25.51
N HIS A 22 38.09 16.06 -24.84
CA HIS A 22 39.50 16.37 -24.58
C HIS A 22 39.71 17.73 -23.90
N GLU A 23 38.74 18.19 -23.12
CA GLU A 23 38.75 19.51 -22.47
C GLU A 23 39.78 19.60 -21.33
N ALA A 24 40.10 18.47 -20.69
CA ALA A 24 40.99 18.42 -19.54
C ALA A 24 42.05 17.31 -19.69
N SER A 25 43.12 17.59 -20.44
CA SER A 25 44.29 16.71 -20.58
C SER A 25 44.99 16.42 -19.26
N ASP A 26 44.90 17.33 -18.29
CA ASP A 26 45.65 17.27 -17.03
C ASP A 26 45.03 16.30 -16.01
N GLY A 27 43.85 15.75 -16.31
CA GLY A 27 43.15 14.79 -15.45
C GLY A 27 42.64 15.35 -14.12
N LEU A 28 42.70 16.68 -13.92
CA LEU A 28 42.24 17.36 -12.70
C LEU A 28 40.76 17.07 -12.40
N ILE A 29 39.92 17.08 -13.43
CA ILE A 29 38.48 16.79 -13.32
C ILE A 29 38.27 15.35 -12.83
N GLY A 30 39.00 14.38 -13.36
CA GLY A 30 38.95 12.98 -12.92
C GLY A 30 39.31 12.82 -11.44
N LYS A 31 40.38 13.49 -10.97
CA LYS A 31 40.79 13.50 -9.56
C LYS A 31 39.69 14.06 -8.65
N SER A 32 39.07 15.18 -9.04
CA SER A 32 37.97 15.77 -8.26
C SER A 32 36.74 14.85 -8.16
N LEU A 33 36.40 14.15 -9.26
CA LEU A 33 35.28 13.20 -9.27
C LEU A 33 35.57 11.99 -8.39
N PHE A 34 36.81 11.50 -8.40
CA PHE A 34 37.26 10.42 -7.53
C PHE A 34 37.19 10.82 -6.04
N GLU A 35 37.63 12.03 -5.68
CA GLU A 35 37.52 12.53 -4.30
C GLU A 35 36.06 12.61 -3.83
N GLN A 36 35.15 13.09 -4.69
CA GLN A 36 33.71 13.09 -4.38
C GLN A 36 33.14 11.68 -4.18
N ILE A 37 33.63 10.70 -4.93
CA ILE A 37 33.25 9.29 -4.76
C ILE A 37 33.75 8.78 -3.41
N LYS A 38 35.03 9.02 -3.11
CA LYS A 38 35.67 8.61 -1.86
C LYS A 38 34.94 9.16 -0.65
N GLN A 39 34.72 10.48 -0.58
CA GLN A 39 34.00 11.13 0.53
C GLN A 39 32.58 10.57 0.73
N LYS A 40 31.87 10.28 -0.37
CA LYS A 40 30.51 9.71 -0.26
C LYS A 40 30.51 8.27 0.21
N ILE A 41 31.51 7.47 -0.18
CA ILE A 41 31.67 6.10 0.30
C ILE A 41 32.03 6.11 1.78
N GLU A 42 32.97 6.96 2.20
CA GLU A 42 33.34 7.12 3.61
C GLU A 42 32.11 7.50 4.46
N LYS A 43 31.34 8.50 4.03
CA LYS A 43 30.09 8.90 4.71
C LYS A 43 29.01 7.80 4.73
N MET A 44 29.02 6.90 3.75
CA MET A 44 28.09 5.76 3.72
C MET A 44 28.53 4.61 4.64
N LEU A 45 29.82 4.50 4.91
CA LEU A 45 30.40 3.50 5.82
C LEU A 45 30.33 3.97 7.28
N GLU A 46 30.32 5.28 7.49
CA GLU A 46 30.14 5.86 8.82
C GLU A 46 28.84 5.33 9.46
N PRO A 47 28.93 4.70 10.64
CA PRO A 47 27.73 4.24 11.33
C PRO A 47 26.83 5.43 11.66
N PRO A 48 25.50 5.27 11.62
CA PRO A 48 24.61 6.36 11.97
C PRO A 48 24.88 6.79 13.41
N PRO A 49 24.84 8.11 13.72
CA PRO A 49 25.05 8.59 15.07
C PRO A 49 24.01 7.97 16.01
N VAL A 50 24.46 7.54 17.19
CA VAL A 50 23.60 6.89 18.18
C VAL A 50 22.47 7.84 18.56
N LYS A 51 21.22 7.40 18.38
CA LYS A 51 20.05 8.19 18.78
C LYS A 51 19.93 8.14 20.29
N ALA A 52 19.96 9.30 20.94
CA ALA A 52 19.64 9.39 22.36
C ALA A 52 18.23 8.82 22.62
N ALA A 53 18.09 8.09 23.73
CA ALA A 53 16.80 7.57 24.17
C ALA A 53 15.85 8.75 24.41
N LYS A 54 14.83 8.89 23.55
CA LYS A 54 13.81 9.91 23.74
C LYS A 54 13.00 9.52 24.97
N PRO A 55 12.99 10.34 26.04
CA PRO A 55 12.21 10.02 27.22
C PRO A 55 10.73 9.93 26.86
N LEU A 56 10.01 9.08 27.56
CA LEU A 56 8.56 9.03 27.43
C LEU A 56 7.97 10.41 27.72
N PRO A 57 6.89 10.80 27.03
CA PRO A 57 6.15 12.00 27.40
C PRO A 57 5.75 11.91 28.87
N LYS A 58 5.87 13.03 29.59
CA LYS A 58 5.47 13.14 31.00
C LYS A 58 4.04 12.58 31.16
N PRO A 59 3.78 11.69 32.14
CA PRO A 59 2.44 11.23 32.46
C PRO A 59 1.57 12.40 32.95
N LEU A 60 0.96 13.12 32.00
CA LEU A 60 0.08 14.25 32.25
C LEU A 60 -1.27 13.91 31.65
N ASP A 61 -2.30 13.86 32.49
CA ASP A 61 -3.67 13.68 32.03
C ASP A 61 -4.21 15.01 31.49
N LYS A 62 -4.09 15.20 30.18
CA LYS A 62 -4.62 16.38 29.49
C LYS A 62 -6.06 16.10 29.09
N ALA A 63 -6.94 17.06 29.35
CA ALA A 63 -8.33 17.00 28.89
C ALA A 63 -8.41 16.64 27.39
N SER A 64 -9.16 15.57 27.09
CA SER A 64 -9.23 15.04 25.72
C SER A 64 -9.91 16.03 24.76
N LYS A 65 -9.33 16.22 23.58
CA LYS A 65 -9.94 17.05 22.53
C LYS A 65 -11.10 16.30 21.89
N LYS A 66 -12.34 16.72 22.17
CA LYS A 66 -13.56 16.15 21.56
C LYS A 66 -13.66 16.60 20.10
N ARG A 67 -13.45 15.66 19.17
CA ARG A 67 -13.64 15.89 17.73
C ARG A 67 -14.86 15.12 17.20
N GLY A 68 -15.64 15.81 16.37
CA GLY A 68 -16.73 15.24 15.57
C GLY A 68 -16.32 14.96 14.12
N GLY A 69 -17.29 14.58 13.29
CA GLY A 69 -17.11 14.37 11.85
C GLY A 69 -17.03 12.90 11.41
N ARG A 70 -17.37 12.64 10.14
CA ARG A 70 -17.50 11.28 9.57
C ARG A 70 -16.24 10.44 9.72
N ARG A 71 -15.06 11.00 9.40
CA ARG A 71 -13.77 10.29 9.50
C ARG A 71 -13.41 9.95 10.95
N VAL A 72 -13.66 10.88 11.87
CA VAL A 72 -13.38 10.68 13.31
C VAL A 72 -14.34 9.65 13.90
N ARG A 73 -15.64 9.70 13.55
CA ARG A 73 -16.61 8.65 13.93
C ARG A 73 -16.19 7.29 13.42
N LYS A 74 -15.84 7.15 12.13
CA LYS A 74 -15.34 5.89 11.55
C LYS A 74 -14.06 5.37 12.20
N MET A 75 -13.15 6.26 12.61
CA MET A 75 -11.93 5.89 13.35
C MET A 75 -12.24 5.43 14.78
N LYS A 76 -13.12 6.14 15.48
CA LYS A 76 -13.60 5.77 16.83
C LYS A 76 -14.37 4.45 16.80
N GLU A 77 -15.23 4.25 15.80
CA GLU A 77 -15.94 2.99 15.56
C GLU A 77 -14.97 1.84 15.34
N ARG A 78 -13.92 2.06 14.51
CA ARG A 78 -12.88 1.06 14.22
C ARG A 78 -12.08 0.63 15.45
N LEU A 79 -11.73 1.57 16.33
CA LEU A 79 -10.94 1.30 17.54
C LEU A 79 -11.81 0.90 18.74
N GLY A 80 -13.09 1.26 18.73
CA GLY A 80 -14.04 0.96 19.79
C GLY A 80 -14.41 -0.52 19.83
N MET A 81 -14.81 -0.98 21.02
CA MET A 81 -15.31 -2.34 21.22
C MET A 81 -16.51 -2.62 20.31
N THR A 82 -16.56 -3.83 19.74
CA THR A 82 -17.69 -4.30 18.94
C THR A 82 -18.86 -4.65 19.85
N GLU A 83 -20.08 -4.62 19.31
CA GLU A 83 -21.27 -5.02 20.08
C GLU A 83 -21.19 -6.48 20.54
N LEU A 84 -20.63 -7.37 19.72
CA LEU A 84 -20.37 -8.76 20.10
C LEU A 84 -19.42 -8.84 21.30
N ARG A 85 -18.32 -8.08 21.31
CA ARG A 85 -17.38 -8.07 22.44
C ARG A 85 -18.00 -7.44 23.70
N LYS A 86 -18.86 -6.44 23.55
CA LYS A 86 -19.62 -5.88 24.69
C LYS A 86 -20.57 -6.91 25.31
N LYS A 87 -21.26 -7.71 24.50
CA LYS A 87 -22.10 -8.82 24.98
C LYS A 87 -21.26 -9.94 25.60
N SER A 88 -20.09 -10.21 25.04
CA SER A 88 -19.15 -11.19 25.59
C SER A 88 -18.64 -10.80 26.97
N ASN A 89 -18.40 -9.50 27.20
CA ASN A 89 -17.96 -8.99 28.50
C ASN A 89 -19.11 -8.85 29.51
N ARG A 90 -20.35 -9.19 29.13
CA ARG A 90 -21.52 -9.12 30.01
C ARG A 90 -21.89 -10.52 30.46
N MET A 91 -22.04 -10.69 31.77
CA MET A 91 -22.39 -11.96 32.41
C MET A 91 -23.82 -11.92 32.92
N ASN A 92 -24.54 -13.04 32.83
CA ASN A 92 -25.84 -13.23 33.48
C ASN A 92 -25.60 -13.63 34.93
N PHE A 93 -26.25 -12.92 35.85
CA PHE A 93 -26.20 -13.25 37.26
C PHE A 93 -27.14 -14.43 37.55
N GLY A 94 -26.68 -15.42 38.30
CA GLY A 94 -27.48 -16.59 38.69
C GLY A 94 -27.59 -17.69 37.63
N GLU A 95 -27.06 -17.49 36.43
CA GLU A 95 -26.95 -18.55 35.41
C GLU A 95 -25.52 -19.07 35.33
N LEU A 96 -25.37 -20.40 35.24
CA LEU A 96 -24.09 -21.03 34.98
C LEU A 96 -23.61 -20.60 33.58
N ALA A 97 -22.36 -20.17 33.49
CA ALA A 97 -21.76 -19.87 32.19
C ALA A 97 -21.60 -21.18 31.41
N GLU A 98 -22.06 -21.20 30.16
CA GLU A 98 -21.73 -22.29 29.25
C GLU A 98 -20.25 -22.20 28.87
N ASP A 99 -19.49 -23.24 29.23
CA ASP A 99 -18.09 -23.37 28.81
C ASP A 99 -18.04 -23.64 27.30
N VAL A 100 -17.50 -22.68 26.56
CA VAL A 100 -17.45 -22.72 25.10
C VAL A 100 -16.36 -23.67 24.60
N ILE A 101 -15.28 -23.78 25.37
CA ILE A 101 -14.07 -24.51 25.01
C ILE A 101 -13.54 -25.16 26.29
N GLN A 102 -13.70 -26.48 26.39
CA GLN A 102 -13.28 -27.26 27.56
C GLN A 102 -11.75 -27.29 27.76
N GLU A 103 -10.98 -27.00 26.71
CA GLU A 103 -9.50 -26.97 26.74
C GLU A 103 -8.92 -25.67 27.32
N ASN A 104 -9.69 -24.58 27.44
CA ASN A 104 -9.18 -23.29 27.85
C ASN A 104 -9.95 -22.75 29.05
N MET A 105 -9.61 -23.26 30.24
CA MET A 105 -10.18 -22.84 31.51
C MET A 105 -10.09 -21.32 31.67
N GLY A 106 -11.25 -20.64 31.70
CA GLY A 106 -11.36 -19.17 31.83
C GLY A 106 -11.78 -18.42 30.57
N PHE A 107 -12.03 -19.11 29.45
CA PHE A 107 -12.62 -18.49 28.26
C PHE A 107 -14.15 -18.67 28.24
N SER A 108 -14.89 -17.62 28.57
CA SER A 108 -16.35 -17.58 28.42
C SER A 108 -16.78 -16.45 27.47
N LEU A 109 -17.82 -16.70 26.68
CA LEU A 109 -18.41 -15.70 25.79
C LEU A 109 -19.60 -14.97 26.43
N GLY A 110 -19.82 -15.14 27.74
CA GLY A 110 -20.91 -14.50 28.49
C GLY A 110 -22.27 -14.54 27.76
N GLN A 111 -22.94 -13.39 27.69
CA GLN A 111 -24.21 -13.22 26.97
C GLN A 111 -24.11 -13.32 25.44
N ALA A 112 -22.91 -13.42 24.85
CA ALA A 112 -22.80 -13.57 23.40
C ALA A 112 -23.26 -14.96 22.93
N LEU A 113 -23.23 -15.97 23.81
CA LEU A 113 -23.76 -17.32 23.56
C LEU A 113 -25.08 -17.56 24.27
N SER A 114 -25.26 -17.01 25.48
CA SER A 114 -26.52 -17.07 26.24
C SER A 114 -27.55 -16.05 25.71
N GLY A 115 -27.92 -16.18 24.44
CA GLY A 115 -29.19 -15.65 23.93
C GLY A 115 -30.33 -16.58 24.34
N PRO A 116 -31.60 -16.13 24.39
CA PRO A 116 -32.71 -16.93 24.89
C PRO A 116 -32.72 -18.29 24.20
N SER A 117 -32.49 -19.34 24.99
CA SER A 117 -32.32 -20.73 24.55
C SER A 117 -33.57 -21.34 23.91
N SER A 118 -34.62 -20.53 23.69
CA SER A 118 -35.88 -20.91 23.06
C SER A 118 -35.95 -20.36 21.65
N GLY A 119 -35.54 -21.18 20.69
CA GLY A 119 -35.96 -21.05 19.29
C GLY A 119 -35.36 -19.86 18.52
N SER A 120 -34.14 -20.05 18.02
CA SER A 120 -33.57 -19.48 16.79
C SER A 120 -32.25 -18.72 16.99
N ARG A 121 -31.14 -19.38 16.62
CA ARG A 121 -29.77 -18.84 16.57
C ARG A 121 -29.59 -17.67 15.57
N ILE A 122 -30.67 -17.24 14.92
CA ILE A 122 -30.69 -16.24 13.83
C ILE A 122 -30.54 -14.81 14.37
N ARG A 123 -30.80 -14.56 15.66
CA ARG A 123 -30.56 -13.24 16.31
C ARG A 123 -29.20 -13.13 17.00
N SER A 124 -28.21 -13.94 16.60
CA SER A 124 -26.83 -13.78 17.07
C SER A 124 -26.27 -12.44 16.58
N ALA A 125 -25.41 -11.81 17.39
CA ALA A 125 -24.84 -10.50 17.05
C ALA A 125 -24.03 -10.60 15.75
N THR A 126 -24.43 -9.88 14.70
CA THR A 126 -23.74 -9.87 13.41
C THR A 126 -22.28 -9.46 13.58
N VAL A 127 -21.35 -10.22 12.99
CA VAL A 127 -19.92 -9.89 13.01
C VAL A 127 -19.67 -8.59 12.28
N ASP A 128 -19.20 -7.57 13.02
CA ASP A 128 -18.95 -6.23 12.48
C ASP A 128 -17.83 -6.27 11.41
N PRO A 129 -18.03 -5.72 10.20
CA PRO A 129 -17.00 -5.72 9.15
C PRO A 129 -15.69 -5.01 9.55
N LYS A 130 -15.67 -4.24 10.65
CA LYS A 130 -14.45 -3.62 11.17
C LYS A 130 -13.49 -4.61 11.84
N THR A 131 -13.95 -5.77 12.28
CA THR A 131 -13.09 -6.82 12.89
C THR A 131 -12.32 -7.61 11.85
N ARG A 132 -12.70 -7.50 10.57
CA ARG A 132 -11.97 -8.12 9.47
C ARG A 132 -10.53 -7.60 9.46
N ALA A 133 -9.57 -8.53 9.46
CA ALA A 133 -8.16 -8.19 9.37
C ALA A 133 -7.91 -7.32 8.11
N ARG A 134 -7.28 -6.16 8.30
CA ARG A 134 -6.90 -5.26 7.22
C ARG A 134 -5.39 -5.16 7.15
N MET A 135 -4.86 -5.27 5.93
CA MET A 135 -3.44 -5.07 5.68
C MET A 135 -3.05 -3.59 5.76
N SER A 136 -1.83 -3.29 6.21
CA SER A 136 -1.29 -1.93 6.17
C SER A 136 -1.14 -1.46 4.72
N GLN A 137 -1.19 -0.15 4.47
CA GLN A 137 -1.03 0.39 3.12
C GLN A 137 0.32 -0.01 2.49
N LYS A 138 1.38 -0.11 3.29
CA LYS A 138 2.69 -0.59 2.83
C LYS A 138 2.62 -2.06 2.43
N LEU A 139 1.99 -2.90 3.24
CA LEU A 139 1.83 -4.32 2.96
C LEU A 139 0.97 -4.55 1.70
N GLN A 140 -0.12 -3.80 1.54
CA GLN A 140 -0.95 -3.84 0.33
C GLN A 140 -0.13 -3.52 -0.92
N LYS A 141 0.66 -2.44 -0.90
CA LYS A 141 1.55 -2.07 -2.02
C LYS A 141 2.63 -3.11 -2.29
N THR A 142 3.21 -3.69 -1.24
CA THR A 142 4.21 -4.77 -1.42
C THR A 142 3.56 -6.00 -2.03
N MET A 143 2.37 -6.40 -1.56
CA MET A 143 1.65 -7.55 -2.13
C MET A 143 1.18 -7.27 -3.56
N GLU A 144 0.73 -6.07 -3.88
CA GLU A 144 0.36 -5.66 -5.24
C GLU A 144 1.57 -5.70 -6.18
N ARG A 145 2.72 -5.20 -5.74
CA ARG A 145 3.99 -5.31 -6.48
C ARG A 145 4.43 -6.76 -6.64
N GLN A 146 4.23 -7.60 -5.62
CA GLN A 146 4.53 -9.02 -5.73
C GLN A 146 3.57 -9.73 -6.68
N ARG A 147 2.28 -9.32 -6.74
CA ARG A 147 1.31 -9.84 -7.70
C ARG A 147 1.61 -9.40 -9.12
N SER A 148 2.00 -8.14 -9.34
CA SER A 148 2.44 -7.66 -10.66
C SER A 148 3.74 -8.33 -11.12
N MET A 149 4.60 -8.73 -10.18
CA MET A 149 5.80 -9.54 -10.43
C MET A 149 5.55 -11.06 -10.34
N GLY A 150 4.31 -11.47 -10.05
CA GLY A 150 3.94 -12.78 -9.52
C GLY A 150 3.18 -13.66 -10.50
N GLY A 151 3.40 -13.46 -11.80
CA GLY A 151 3.15 -14.47 -12.81
C GLY A 151 4.40 -15.34 -12.98
N VAL A 152 4.63 -16.29 -12.07
CA VAL A 152 5.66 -17.34 -12.21
C VAL A 152 5.22 -18.42 -13.20
N THR A 153 4.78 -18.01 -14.39
CA THR A 153 4.57 -18.92 -15.52
C THR A 153 5.83 -18.88 -16.41
N SER A 154 6.59 -19.98 -16.34
CA SER A 154 7.43 -20.57 -17.39
C SER A 154 8.42 -19.72 -18.22
N VAL A 155 8.87 -18.54 -17.80
CA VAL A 155 9.96 -17.83 -18.53
C VAL A 155 11.03 -17.32 -17.57
N ARG A 156 11.76 -18.24 -16.92
CA ARG A 156 12.89 -17.88 -16.04
C ARG A 156 14.22 -17.67 -16.78
N SER A 157 14.23 -17.64 -18.10
CA SER A 157 15.47 -17.38 -18.85
C SER A 157 15.17 -16.76 -20.20
N ARG A 158 14.95 -15.44 -20.22
CA ARG A 158 15.46 -14.54 -21.28
C ARG A 158 15.14 -13.11 -20.91
N ALA A 159 16.20 -12.34 -20.71
CA ALA A 159 16.19 -10.90 -20.75
C ALA A 159 15.65 -10.45 -22.11
N ALA A 160 14.38 -10.05 -22.18
CA ALA A 160 13.84 -9.35 -23.33
C ALA A 160 12.61 -8.55 -22.89
N GLY A 161 12.76 -7.23 -22.78
CA GLY A 161 11.67 -6.28 -22.52
C GLY A 161 10.68 -6.12 -23.68
N THR A 162 10.49 -7.16 -24.49
CA THR A 162 9.60 -7.20 -25.66
C THR A 162 8.59 -8.36 -25.60
N ALA A 163 8.62 -9.21 -24.57
CA ALA A 163 7.66 -10.29 -24.42
C ALA A 163 6.39 -9.81 -23.71
N SER A 164 5.27 -9.78 -24.44
CA SER A 164 3.92 -9.55 -23.90
C SER A 164 3.51 -10.66 -22.91
N SER A 165 2.90 -10.29 -21.77
CA SER A 165 2.41 -11.24 -20.76
C SER A 165 1.15 -11.97 -21.26
N VAL A 166 1.22 -13.29 -21.41
CA VAL A 166 0.07 -14.13 -21.79
C VAL A 166 -0.51 -14.81 -20.55
N THR A 167 -1.82 -14.69 -20.31
CA THR A 167 -2.50 -15.28 -19.16
C THR A 167 -3.38 -16.45 -19.59
N PHE A 168 -3.18 -17.63 -19.00
CA PHE A 168 -3.98 -18.83 -19.30
C PHE A 168 -5.30 -18.79 -18.51
N THR A 169 -6.42 -18.61 -19.19
CA THR A 169 -7.76 -18.76 -18.57
C THR A 169 -8.41 -20.07 -19.06
N PRO A 170 -9.10 -20.81 -18.19
CA PRO A 170 -9.53 -22.18 -18.51
C PRO A 170 -10.70 -22.28 -19.51
N VAL A 171 -11.28 -21.17 -19.97
CA VAL A 171 -12.52 -21.21 -20.77
C VAL A 171 -12.36 -20.69 -22.21
N LEU A 172 -11.34 -19.88 -22.53
CA LEU A 172 -11.23 -19.23 -23.85
C LEU A 172 -9.83 -19.21 -24.50
N GLY A 173 -8.86 -19.98 -24.01
CA GLY A 173 -7.55 -20.11 -24.64
C GLY A 173 -6.60 -18.92 -24.39
N LEU A 174 -5.48 -18.89 -25.14
CA LEU A 174 -4.35 -17.96 -24.97
C LEU A 174 -4.74 -16.53 -25.39
N GLU A 175 -5.38 -15.79 -24.51
CA GLU A 175 -5.71 -14.38 -24.71
C GLU A 175 -4.68 -13.46 -24.04
N ILE A 176 -4.26 -12.41 -24.74
CA ILE A 176 -3.39 -11.36 -24.19
C ILE A 176 -4.27 -10.37 -23.43
N VAL A 177 -4.58 -10.68 -22.17
CA VAL A 177 -5.30 -9.77 -21.27
C VAL A 177 -4.28 -9.06 -20.40
N ASN A 178 -4.32 -7.72 -20.35
CA ASN A 178 -3.53 -6.94 -19.41
C ASN A 178 -4.27 -6.89 -18.06
N PRO A 179 -3.86 -7.64 -17.01
CA PRO A 179 -4.59 -7.76 -15.75
C PRO A 179 -4.56 -6.47 -14.91
N THR A 180 -3.81 -5.45 -15.35
CA THR A 180 -3.72 -4.15 -14.67
C THR A 180 -4.67 -3.10 -15.25
N VAL A 181 -5.32 -3.39 -16.39
CA VAL A 181 -6.36 -2.53 -16.94
C VAL A 181 -7.57 -2.66 -16.02
N LYS A 182 -7.85 -1.60 -15.26
CA LYS A 182 -9.13 -1.47 -14.58
C LYS A 182 -10.20 -1.50 -15.68
N PRO A 183 -11.27 -2.30 -15.55
CA PRO A 183 -12.35 -2.23 -16.52
C PRO A 183 -12.84 -0.78 -16.53
N ASP A 184 -12.74 -0.14 -17.70
CA ASP A 184 -13.32 1.18 -17.88
C ASP A 184 -14.80 1.05 -17.52
N HIS A 185 -15.25 1.85 -16.55
CA HIS A 185 -16.67 1.98 -16.26
C HIS A 185 -17.30 2.70 -17.46
N ILE A 186 -17.75 1.94 -18.46
CA ILE A 186 -18.50 2.38 -19.65
C ILE A 186 -19.92 2.82 -19.24
N GLY A 187 -20.02 3.74 -18.29
CA GLY A 187 -21.28 4.12 -17.66
C GLY A 187 -21.32 5.50 -17.01
N SER A 188 -20.29 6.34 -17.20
CA SER A 188 -20.36 7.74 -16.79
C SER A 188 -19.98 8.62 -17.98
N SER A 189 -21.02 9.10 -18.67
CA SER A 189 -20.97 10.05 -19.77
C SER A 189 -20.39 11.39 -19.30
N SER A 190 -19.06 11.46 -19.19
CA SER A 190 -18.32 12.70 -18.95
C SER A 190 -16.99 12.67 -19.69
N THR A 191 -17.07 12.53 -21.01
CA THR A 191 -15.93 12.84 -21.89
C THR A 191 -15.69 14.35 -21.78
N THR A 192 -14.78 14.74 -20.91
CA THR A 192 -14.36 16.14 -20.78
C THR A 192 -13.47 16.53 -21.98
N TYR A 193 -13.43 17.82 -22.28
CA TYR A 193 -12.75 18.44 -23.44
C TYR A 193 -11.27 18.03 -23.60
N PHE A 194 -10.63 17.53 -22.55
CA PHE A 194 -9.23 17.08 -22.55
C PHE A 194 -9.05 15.55 -22.43
N SER A 195 -10.02 14.76 -22.90
CA SER A 195 -9.88 13.30 -23.00
C SER A 195 -8.87 12.91 -24.10
N PRO A 196 -7.99 11.91 -23.87
CA PRO A 196 -7.06 11.41 -24.90
C PRO A 196 -7.77 10.83 -26.12
N SER A 197 -9.05 10.50 -25.99
CA SER A 197 -9.90 9.93 -27.05
C SER A 197 -10.80 10.97 -27.73
N ALA A 198 -10.78 12.24 -27.30
CA ALA A 198 -11.61 13.29 -27.88
C ALA A 198 -10.95 13.86 -29.15
N ALA A 199 -11.69 13.85 -30.27
CA ALA A 199 -11.28 14.50 -31.51
C ALA A 199 -11.71 15.98 -31.53
N PHE A 200 -10.93 16.85 -32.16
CA PHE A 200 -11.28 18.26 -32.31
C PHE A 200 -12.40 18.46 -33.33
N VAL A 201 -13.47 19.17 -32.93
CA VAL A 201 -14.54 19.57 -33.84
C VAL A 201 -14.23 20.96 -34.40
N LYS A 202 -14.25 21.08 -35.74
CA LYS A 202 -14.07 22.37 -36.44
C LYS A 202 -15.30 23.26 -36.22
N VAL A 203 -15.14 24.32 -35.42
CA VAL A 203 -16.19 25.33 -35.21
C VAL A 203 -16.29 26.21 -36.46
N GLN A 204 -17.49 26.33 -37.04
CA GLN A 204 -17.74 27.25 -38.17
C GLN A 204 -17.67 28.70 -37.68
N THR A 205 -16.86 29.52 -38.33
CA THR A 205 -16.80 30.97 -38.09
C THR A 205 -17.96 31.66 -38.79
N PRO A 206 -18.71 32.55 -38.13
CA PRO A 206 -19.81 33.26 -38.75
C PRO A 206 -19.29 34.24 -39.82
N MET A 207 -19.91 34.21 -41.01
CA MET A 207 -19.59 35.15 -42.09
C MET A 207 -20.09 36.55 -41.75
N LEU A 208 -19.23 37.55 -41.97
CA LEU A 208 -19.61 38.96 -41.88
C LEU A 208 -20.63 39.26 -42.99
N ARG A 209 -21.80 39.77 -42.59
CA ARG A 209 -22.80 40.32 -43.51
C ARG A 209 -22.29 41.63 -44.15
N PRO A 210 -22.73 41.97 -45.38
CA PRO A 210 -22.11 42.98 -46.21
C PRO A 210 -22.24 44.39 -45.63
#